data_AF-A0A1Q4DSF7-F1
#
_entry.id   AF-A0A1Q4DSF7-F1
#
_cell.length_a   1.000
_cell.length_b   1.000
_cell.length_c   1.000
_cell.angle_alpha   90.00
_cell.angle_beta   90.00
_cell.angle_gamma   90.00
#
_symmetry.space_group_name_H-M   'P 1'
#
loop_
_entity.id
_entity.type
_entity.pdbx_description
1 polymer ?
#
loop_
_entity_poly.entity_id
_entity_poly.type
_entity_poly.pdbx_seq_one_letter_code
_entity_poly.pdbx_strand_id
1 'polypeptide(L)'
;MRDHESYPRKKNRRRFDDDITLLDERAGAEADGPPEGDRWSTWDGAEHGPLPRPDWVVTEHAAVDVELGVIKTGKEADVHLVERWVPGTDRRTLMAAKRYRTAEHRMFHRDAGYLEGRRVRRSRETRAMARRTEFGRDLLSQQWAAAEFAALSRLWGDGIAVPYPIQAAGTEILVEFLGTPDGTAAPRLAQLRPDPDELCDLWHQLVDALLGLARHGLTHGDLSAYNLLVDDGRLVLIDLPQVVDVVGNPQGPEFLARDVRRIGEWFTARGLPPEVGQADTLLVELRREVGMHGDPATSQE
;
A
#
# COMPACT_ATOMS: atom_id res chain seq x y z
N MET A 1 6.88 -53.46 82.28
CA MET A 1 5.46 -53.13 82.02
C MET A 1 5.44 -51.80 81.29
N ARG A 2 4.78 -51.77 80.11
CA ARG A 2 4.51 -50.64 79.19
C ARG A 2 5.58 -50.32 78.13
N ASP A 3 5.50 -51.08 77.03
CA ASP A 3 5.10 -50.67 75.68
C ASP A 3 5.53 -49.29 75.14
N HIS A 4 6.34 -49.32 74.08
CA HIS A 4 6.45 -48.24 73.10
C HIS A 4 6.04 -48.75 71.72
N GLU A 5 4.89 -48.25 71.27
CA GLU A 5 4.26 -48.52 69.98
C GLU A 5 4.74 -47.53 68.90
N SER A 6 4.80 -48.04 67.66
CA SER A 6 5.21 -47.38 66.42
C SER A 6 4.26 -46.25 65.97
N TYR A 7 4.71 -45.31 65.12
CA TYR A 7 4.09 -44.95 63.82
C TYR A 7 4.85 -43.79 63.12
N PRO A 8 4.86 -43.72 61.77
CA PRO A 8 5.75 -42.87 60.97
C PRO A 8 5.17 -41.49 60.62
N ARG A 9 6.05 -40.50 60.42
CA ARG A 9 5.70 -39.14 59.95
C ARG A 9 5.42 -39.12 58.43
N LYS A 10 4.16 -38.91 58.02
CA LYS A 10 3.82 -38.45 56.66
C LYS A 10 3.86 -36.92 56.61
N LYS A 11 4.81 -36.37 55.83
CA LYS A 11 4.85 -34.96 55.42
C LYS A 11 3.92 -34.80 54.21
N ASN A 12 2.78 -34.14 54.37
CA ASN A 12 1.94 -33.70 53.25
C ASN A 12 2.67 -32.57 52.50
N ARG A 13 3.32 -32.89 51.36
CA ARG A 13 3.63 -31.89 50.33
C ARG A 13 2.44 -31.87 49.37
N ARG A 14 1.53 -30.89 49.54
CA ARG A 14 0.61 -30.53 48.46
C ARG A 14 1.45 -30.06 47.29
N ARG A 15 1.26 -30.71 46.14
CA ARG A 15 2.02 -30.54 44.92
C ARG A 15 1.47 -29.29 44.22
N PHE A 16 2.32 -28.31 43.96
CA PHE A 16 2.05 -27.13 43.13
C PHE A 16 1.85 -27.47 41.63
N ASP A 17 1.81 -28.76 41.29
CA ASP A 17 1.71 -29.25 39.89
C ASP A 17 0.26 -29.31 39.39
N ASP A 18 -0.74 -29.38 40.28
CA ASP A 18 -2.14 -29.60 39.87
C ASP A 18 -2.84 -28.31 39.38
N ASP A 19 -2.26 -27.13 39.64
CA ASP A 19 -2.77 -25.84 39.15
C ASP A 19 -2.27 -25.50 37.73
N ILE A 20 -1.18 -26.12 37.26
CA ILE A 20 -0.66 -25.90 35.91
C ILE A 20 -1.46 -26.69 34.87
N THR A 21 -2.01 -27.86 35.24
CA THR A 21 -2.82 -28.67 34.32
C THR A 21 -4.21 -28.07 34.07
N LEU A 22 -4.73 -27.23 34.97
CA LEU A 22 -6.02 -26.53 34.77
C LEU A 22 -5.93 -25.30 33.86
N LEU A 23 -4.72 -24.73 33.69
CA LEU A 23 -4.49 -23.64 32.74
C LEU A 23 -4.29 -24.16 31.31
N ASP A 24 -3.78 -25.39 31.17
CA ASP A 24 -3.49 -26.03 29.88
C ASP A 24 -4.77 -26.54 29.17
N GLU A 25 -5.81 -26.89 29.92
CA GLU A 25 -7.12 -27.29 29.34
C GLU A 25 -7.93 -26.11 28.76
N ARG A 26 -7.56 -24.86 29.07
CA ARG A 26 -8.14 -23.66 28.44
C ARG A 26 -7.40 -23.20 27.17
N ALA A 27 -6.24 -23.78 26.89
CA ALA A 27 -5.44 -23.44 25.70
C ALA A 27 -5.97 -24.10 24.41
N GLY A 28 -7.07 -24.84 24.48
CA GLY A 28 -7.74 -25.49 23.34
C GLY A 28 -9.05 -24.83 22.90
N ALA A 29 -9.41 -23.66 23.42
CA ALA A 29 -10.55 -22.92 22.89
C ALA A 29 -10.18 -22.33 21.52
N GLU A 30 -10.90 -22.76 20.47
CA GLU A 30 -10.93 -22.06 19.18
C GLU A 30 -11.00 -20.55 19.46
N ALA A 31 -10.10 -19.77 18.85
CA ALA A 31 -10.11 -18.33 19.01
C ALA A 31 -11.53 -17.81 18.75
N ASP A 32 -12.06 -17.03 19.69
CA ASP A 32 -13.43 -16.51 19.72
C ASP A 32 -13.66 -15.60 18.49
N GLY A 33 -13.97 -16.23 17.35
CA GLY A 33 -14.21 -15.57 16.08
C GLY A 33 -15.51 -14.78 16.12
N PRO A 34 -15.72 -13.84 15.19
CA PRO A 34 -16.96 -13.11 15.17
C PRO A 34 -18.15 -14.05 14.85
N PRO A 35 -19.36 -13.69 15.30
CA PRO A 35 -20.56 -14.48 14.99
C PRO A 35 -20.89 -14.52 13.48
N GLU A 36 -20.41 -13.54 12.71
CA GLU A 36 -20.56 -13.40 11.26
C GLU A 36 -19.25 -12.88 10.64
N GLY A 37 -18.97 -13.25 9.39
CA GLY A 37 -17.74 -12.86 8.66
C GLY A 37 -16.59 -13.84 8.84
N ASP A 38 -15.44 -13.52 8.22
CA ASP A 38 -14.26 -14.41 8.23
C ASP A 38 -13.40 -14.19 9.47
N ARG A 39 -13.29 -12.94 9.93
CA ARG A 39 -12.45 -12.55 11.07
C ARG A 39 -12.89 -11.22 11.67
N TRP A 40 -12.52 -10.98 12.93
CA TRP A 40 -12.54 -9.63 13.48
C TRP A 40 -11.66 -8.70 12.64
N SER A 41 -12.08 -7.45 12.55
CA SER A 41 -11.35 -6.39 11.88
C SER A 41 -9.89 -6.35 12.33
N THR A 42 -8.97 -6.24 11.38
CA THR A 42 -7.54 -6.03 11.68
C THR A 42 -7.22 -4.60 12.08
N TRP A 43 -8.22 -3.76 12.33
CA TRP A 43 -8.03 -2.37 12.73
C TRP A 43 -7.15 -2.27 13.97
N ASP A 44 -7.41 -3.10 14.99
CA ASP A 44 -6.64 -3.04 16.23
C ASP A 44 -5.20 -3.51 16.05
N GLY A 45 -4.27 -2.63 16.42
CA GLY A 45 -2.83 -2.89 16.32
C GLY A 45 -2.23 -2.60 14.94
N ALA A 46 -3.03 -2.09 13.99
CA ALA A 46 -2.53 -1.62 12.71
C ALA A 46 -2.03 -0.16 12.78
N GLU A 47 -1.16 0.21 11.84
CA GLU A 47 -0.87 1.62 11.55
C GLU A 47 -2.07 2.20 10.78
N HIS A 48 -2.55 3.40 11.14
CA HIS A 48 -3.77 3.98 10.58
C HIS A 48 -3.51 5.16 9.66
N GLY A 49 -4.40 5.33 8.68
CA GLY A 49 -4.37 6.43 7.74
C GLY A 49 -4.44 7.81 8.39
N PRO A 50 -4.11 8.86 7.62
CA PRO A 50 -4.08 10.25 8.08
C PRO A 50 -5.46 10.75 8.53
N LEU A 51 -5.47 11.80 9.35
CA LEU A 51 -6.68 12.52 9.76
C LEU A 51 -6.88 13.79 8.89
N PRO A 52 -8.13 14.26 8.69
CA PRO A 52 -9.38 13.61 9.09
C PRO A 52 -9.65 12.36 8.25
N ARG A 53 -10.22 11.33 8.88
CA ARG A 53 -10.59 10.10 8.16
C ARG A 53 -11.88 10.36 7.38
N PRO A 54 -12.01 9.82 6.16
CA PRO A 54 -13.30 9.81 5.48
C PRO A 54 -14.37 9.10 6.31
N ASP A 55 -15.60 9.61 6.29
CA ASP A 55 -16.71 9.10 7.12
C ASP A 55 -17.09 7.65 6.82
N TRP A 56 -16.77 7.16 5.62
CA TRP A 56 -16.99 5.79 5.19
C TRP A 56 -16.04 4.78 5.86
N VAL A 57 -14.95 5.25 6.48
CA VAL A 57 -14.01 4.35 7.17
C VAL A 57 -14.65 3.78 8.44
N VAL A 58 -14.70 2.45 8.51
CA VAL A 58 -15.18 1.70 9.67
C VAL A 58 -14.00 1.43 10.62
N THR A 59 -14.11 1.91 11.86
CA THR A 59 -13.00 1.92 12.86
C THR A 59 -13.38 1.26 14.19
N GLU A 60 -14.60 0.73 14.30
CA GLU A 60 -15.11 0.11 15.51
C GLU A 60 -14.39 -1.21 15.78
N HIS A 61 -14.02 -1.44 17.03
CA HIS A 61 -13.38 -2.68 17.49
C HIS A 61 -14.22 -3.95 17.23
N ALA A 62 -15.54 -3.80 17.18
CA ALA A 62 -16.47 -4.88 16.90
C ALA A 62 -16.73 -5.08 15.39
N ALA A 63 -16.01 -4.37 14.51
CA ALA A 63 -16.13 -4.58 13.08
C ALA A 63 -15.56 -5.94 12.67
N VAL A 64 -16.11 -6.49 11.60
CA VAL A 64 -15.72 -7.78 11.03
C VAL A 64 -15.32 -7.59 9.58
N ASP A 65 -14.34 -8.38 9.13
CA ASP A 65 -13.84 -8.38 7.75
C ASP A 65 -14.27 -9.69 7.05
N VAL A 66 -14.65 -9.60 5.77
CA VAL A 66 -14.86 -10.76 4.87
C VAL A 66 -14.11 -10.56 3.57
N GLU A 67 -13.48 -11.62 3.07
CA GLU A 67 -12.83 -11.66 1.77
C GLU A 67 -13.86 -11.92 0.68
N LEU A 68 -14.06 -10.95 -0.21
CA LEU A 68 -14.98 -11.09 -1.35
C LEU A 68 -14.30 -11.67 -2.60
N GLY A 69 -12.97 -11.72 -2.62
CA GLY A 69 -12.19 -12.40 -3.66
C GLY A 69 -11.01 -11.58 -4.19
N VAL A 70 -10.33 -12.13 -5.20
CA VAL A 70 -9.14 -11.51 -5.78
C VAL A 70 -9.53 -10.54 -6.90
N ILE A 71 -9.11 -9.28 -6.79
CA ILE A 71 -9.26 -8.25 -7.83
C ILE A 71 -8.13 -8.38 -8.87
N LYS A 72 -6.89 -8.53 -8.40
CA LYS A 72 -5.70 -8.57 -9.25
C LYS A 72 -4.65 -9.45 -8.62
N THR A 73 -4.10 -10.38 -9.39
CA THR A 73 -2.86 -11.08 -9.03
C THR A 73 -1.67 -10.36 -9.66
N GLY A 74 -0.59 -10.25 -8.90
CA GLY A 74 0.64 -9.61 -9.36
C GLY A 74 1.87 -10.40 -8.96
N LYS A 75 2.99 -10.12 -9.64
CA LYS A 75 4.29 -10.72 -9.31
C LYS A 75 4.76 -10.34 -7.90
N GLU A 76 4.45 -9.11 -7.49
CA GLU A 76 4.96 -8.52 -6.24
C GLU A 76 3.89 -8.46 -5.15
N ALA A 77 2.62 -8.33 -5.51
CA ALA A 77 1.51 -8.28 -4.59
C ALA A 77 0.23 -8.78 -5.25
N ASP A 78 -0.68 -9.31 -4.45
CA ASP A 78 -2.07 -9.55 -4.83
C ASP A 78 -2.96 -8.46 -4.22
N VAL A 79 -4.06 -8.17 -4.90
CA VAL A 79 -5.08 -7.23 -4.44
C VAL A 79 -6.39 -7.99 -4.28
N HIS A 80 -6.94 -7.97 -3.08
CA HIS A 80 -8.21 -8.62 -2.72
C HIS A 80 -9.26 -7.56 -2.42
N LEU A 81 -10.53 -7.86 -2.73
CA LEU A 81 -11.66 -7.10 -2.26
C LEU A 81 -12.04 -7.58 -0.87
N VAL A 82 -12.15 -6.66 0.07
CA VAL A 82 -12.55 -6.92 1.46
C VAL A 82 -13.73 -6.03 1.80
N GLU A 83 -14.77 -6.59 2.41
CA GLU A 83 -15.83 -5.81 3.03
C GLU A 83 -15.61 -5.81 4.54
N ARG A 84 -15.73 -4.62 5.15
CA ARG A 84 -15.75 -4.44 6.60
C ARG A 84 -17.07 -3.87 7.03
N TRP A 85 -17.71 -4.47 8.03
CA TRP A 85 -18.96 -3.94 8.60
C TRP A 85 -19.03 -4.09 10.11
N VAL A 86 -19.94 -3.36 10.74
CA VAL A 86 -20.24 -3.50 12.18
C VAL A 86 -21.54 -4.31 12.32
N PRO A 87 -21.49 -5.51 12.94
CA PRO A 87 -22.68 -6.33 13.16
C PRO A 87 -23.81 -5.57 13.87
N GLY A 88 -25.04 -5.77 13.40
CA GLY A 88 -26.23 -5.10 13.95
C GLY A 88 -26.41 -3.64 13.52
N THR A 89 -25.65 -3.16 12.54
CA THR A 89 -25.76 -1.80 11.99
C THR A 89 -25.69 -1.79 10.46
N ASP A 90 -25.98 -0.64 9.84
CA ASP A 90 -25.79 -0.45 8.40
C ASP A 90 -24.36 0.02 8.00
N ARG A 91 -23.47 0.22 8.98
CA ARG A 91 -22.08 0.68 8.76
C ARG A 91 -21.28 -0.40 8.04
N ARG A 92 -20.88 -0.13 6.80
CA ARG A 92 -20.02 -1.02 6.01
C ARG A 92 -19.15 -0.24 5.03
N THR A 93 -18.05 -0.85 4.60
CA THR A 93 -17.18 -0.31 3.55
C THR A 93 -16.52 -1.41 2.76
N LEU A 94 -16.35 -1.19 1.45
CA LEU A 94 -15.45 -1.97 0.62
C LEU A 94 -14.04 -1.39 0.68
N MET A 95 -13.04 -2.26 0.63
CA MET A 95 -11.62 -1.92 0.72
C MET A 95 -10.82 -2.81 -0.22
N ALA A 96 -9.70 -2.31 -0.72
CA ALA A 96 -8.73 -3.12 -1.44
C ALA A 96 -7.58 -3.50 -0.51
N ALA A 97 -7.40 -4.81 -0.29
CA ALA A 97 -6.30 -5.35 0.49
C ALA A 97 -5.13 -5.71 -0.44
N LYS A 98 -4.06 -4.91 -0.40
CA LYS A 98 -2.81 -5.16 -1.14
C LYS A 98 -1.86 -5.95 -0.25
N ARG A 99 -1.58 -7.20 -0.63
CA ARG A 99 -0.73 -8.15 0.11
C ARG A 99 0.57 -8.40 -0.65
N TYR A 100 1.72 -8.01 -0.08
CA TYR A 100 3.01 -8.22 -0.74
C TYR A 100 3.51 -9.64 -0.57
N ARG A 101 3.98 -10.23 -1.68
CA ARG A 101 4.55 -11.57 -1.71
C ARG A 101 5.99 -11.57 -1.18
N THR A 102 6.36 -12.65 -0.50
CA THR A 102 7.74 -12.89 -0.08
C THR A 102 8.67 -13.12 -1.29
N ALA A 103 9.97 -12.83 -1.10
CA ALA A 103 10.96 -12.58 -2.16
C ALA A 103 11.23 -13.71 -3.18
N GLU A 104 10.64 -14.90 -3.03
CA GLU A 104 10.88 -16.05 -3.92
C GLU A 104 10.36 -15.80 -5.34
N HIS A 105 9.39 -14.89 -5.51
CA HIS A 105 8.84 -14.51 -6.80
C HIS A 105 9.44 -13.21 -7.39
N ARG A 106 10.43 -12.58 -6.71
CA ARG A 106 11.03 -11.29 -7.12
C ARG A 106 12.26 -11.42 -8.03
N MET A 107 12.42 -12.53 -8.74
CA MET A 107 13.39 -12.57 -9.83
C MET A 107 12.75 -11.95 -11.07
N PHE A 108 13.38 -10.88 -11.58
CA PHE A 108 13.15 -10.22 -12.88
C PHE A 108 12.12 -9.07 -12.92
N HIS A 109 12.52 -7.89 -12.40
CA HIS A 109 12.86 -6.71 -13.22
C HIS A 109 13.30 -5.49 -12.36
N ARG A 110 14.43 -4.86 -12.74
CA ARG A 110 14.79 -3.44 -12.50
C ARG A 110 15.15 -2.96 -11.07
N ASP A 111 15.71 -3.82 -10.22
CA ASP A 111 16.17 -3.43 -8.87
C ASP A 111 17.41 -2.50 -8.81
N ALA A 112 18.23 -2.41 -9.87
CA ALA A 112 19.55 -1.75 -9.75
C ALA A 112 19.46 -0.23 -9.52
N GLY A 113 18.63 0.48 -10.28
CA GLY A 113 18.48 1.94 -10.18
C GLY A 113 17.55 2.40 -9.04
N TYR A 114 16.53 1.59 -8.74
CA TYR A 114 15.50 1.90 -7.74
C TYR A 114 16.01 1.80 -6.29
N LEU A 115 16.98 0.91 -6.03
CA LEU A 115 17.61 0.76 -4.72
C LEU A 115 18.80 1.71 -4.51
N GLU A 116 19.40 2.25 -5.57
CA GLU A 116 20.62 3.07 -5.46
C GLU A 116 20.42 4.39 -4.70
N GLY A 117 19.32 5.11 -4.97
CA GLY A 117 18.97 6.32 -4.19
C GLY A 117 18.64 6.03 -2.71
N ARG A 118 18.16 4.81 -2.40
CA ARG A 118 17.82 4.41 -1.01
C ARG A 118 18.97 3.74 -0.25
N ARG A 119 20.09 3.39 -0.91
CA ARG A 119 21.24 2.71 -0.30
C ARG A 119 22.01 3.57 0.70
N VAL A 120 22.01 4.90 0.54
CA VAL A 120 22.84 5.80 1.38
C VAL A 120 22.39 5.79 2.85
N ARG A 121 21.12 5.48 3.15
CA ARG A 121 20.60 5.43 4.53
C ARG A 121 20.77 4.09 5.28
N ARG A 122 21.25 3.01 4.64
CA ARG A 122 21.10 1.62 5.13
C ARG A 122 22.41 0.84 5.39
N SER A 123 23.51 1.50 5.73
CA SER A 123 24.80 0.79 5.96
C SER A 123 24.80 -0.17 7.17
N ARG A 124 23.80 -0.11 8.06
CA ARG A 124 23.66 -1.02 9.21
C ARG A 124 22.74 -2.21 8.93
N GLU A 125 21.60 -2.05 8.26
CA GLU A 125 20.68 -3.18 7.98
C GLU A 125 21.19 -4.13 6.87
N THR A 126 22.01 -3.60 5.95
CA THR A 126 22.54 -4.39 4.80
C THR A 126 23.36 -5.62 5.24
N ARG A 127 23.94 -5.61 6.45
CA ARG A 127 24.70 -6.74 7.01
C ARG A 127 23.82 -7.90 7.50
N ALA A 128 22.56 -7.64 7.88
CA ALA A 128 21.59 -8.71 8.16
C ALA A 128 21.02 -9.32 6.86
N MET A 129 20.96 -8.53 5.78
CA MET A 129 20.43 -8.91 4.47
C MET A 129 21.32 -9.89 3.68
N ALA A 130 22.58 -10.07 4.07
CA ALA A 130 23.53 -10.95 3.36
C ALA A 130 23.21 -12.46 3.50
N ARG A 131 22.31 -12.87 4.41
CA ARG A 131 22.04 -14.30 4.69
C ARG A 131 20.76 -14.90 4.10
N ARG A 132 19.96 -14.17 3.30
CA ARG A 132 18.78 -14.70 2.56
C ARG A 132 17.89 -15.68 3.37
N THR A 133 17.75 -15.47 4.68
CA THR A 133 16.86 -16.29 5.51
C THR A 133 15.41 -15.92 5.22
N GLU A 134 14.48 -16.85 5.46
CA GLU A 134 13.03 -16.63 5.33
C GLU A 134 12.59 -15.37 6.10
N PHE A 135 13.10 -15.20 7.33
CA PHE A 135 12.92 -14.01 8.15
C PHE A 135 13.37 -12.70 7.45
N GLY A 136 14.49 -12.72 6.73
CA GLY A 136 14.96 -11.55 5.98
C GLY A 136 14.08 -11.21 4.77
N ARG A 137 13.41 -12.20 4.17
CA ARG A 137 12.47 -11.98 3.06
C ARG A 137 11.15 -11.38 3.54
N ASP A 138 10.66 -11.82 4.68
CA ASP A 138 9.46 -11.28 5.31
C ASP A 138 9.65 -9.82 5.73
N LEU A 139 10.76 -9.51 6.40
CA LEU A 139 11.13 -8.14 6.78
C LEU A 139 11.18 -7.18 5.58
N LEU A 140 11.67 -7.65 4.43
CA LEU A 140 11.65 -6.84 3.20
C LEU A 140 10.21 -6.57 2.75
N SER A 141 9.33 -7.55 2.78
CA SER A 141 7.95 -7.36 2.32
C SER A 141 7.18 -6.38 3.23
N GLN A 142 7.41 -6.47 4.54
CA GLN A 142 6.85 -5.52 5.51
C GLN A 142 7.37 -4.09 5.26
N GLN A 143 8.66 -3.94 4.93
CA GLN A 143 9.23 -2.64 4.61
C GLN A 143 8.61 -2.01 3.35
N TRP A 144 8.18 -2.80 2.38
CA TRP A 144 7.52 -2.29 1.17
C TRP A 144 6.10 -1.84 1.48
N ALA A 145 5.36 -2.62 2.28
CA ALA A 145 4.04 -2.23 2.77
C ALA A 145 4.12 -0.91 3.55
N ALA A 146 5.04 -0.81 4.52
CA ALA A 146 5.23 0.41 5.29
C ALA A 146 5.64 1.62 4.41
N ALA A 147 6.50 1.41 3.41
CA ALA A 147 6.92 2.49 2.51
C ALA A 147 5.78 2.99 1.60
N GLU A 148 4.98 2.08 1.03
CA GLU A 148 3.82 2.48 0.21
C GLU A 148 2.74 3.13 1.07
N PHE A 149 2.48 2.61 2.27
CA PHE A 149 1.54 3.21 3.21
C PHE A 149 1.95 4.64 3.61
N ALA A 150 3.23 4.86 3.93
CA ALA A 150 3.76 6.18 4.26
C ALA A 150 3.69 7.14 3.06
N ALA A 151 3.98 6.66 1.85
CA ALA A 151 3.87 7.45 0.64
C ALA A 151 2.40 7.85 0.38
N LEU A 152 1.48 6.89 0.39
CA LEU A 152 0.04 7.15 0.23
C LEU A 152 -0.46 8.14 1.29
N SER A 153 -0.07 7.98 2.54
CA SER A 153 -0.53 8.82 3.65
C SER A 153 -0.08 10.28 3.47
N ARG A 154 1.16 10.47 3.04
CA ARG A 154 1.70 11.80 2.74
C ARG A 154 1.01 12.43 1.53
N LEU A 155 0.90 11.68 0.43
CA LEU A 155 0.35 12.17 -0.81
C LEU A 155 -1.13 12.51 -0.68
N TRP A 156 -1.91 11.64 -0.03
CA TRP A 156 -3.32 11.88 0.23
C TRP A 156 -3.52 13.07 1.16
N GLY A 157 -2.70 13.19 2.22
CA GLY A 157 -2.75 14.32 3.15
C GLY A 157 -2.52 15.68 2.49
N ASP A 158 -1.75 15.72 1.40
CA ASP A 158 -1.49 16.91 0.59
C ASP A 158 -2.49 17.08 -0.58
N GLY A 159 -3.58 16.30 -0.57
CA GLY A 159 -4.69 16.42 -1.53
C GLY A 159 -4.43 15.80 -2.90
N ILE A 160 -3.39 14.97 -3.04
CA ILE A 160 -3.07 14.31 -4.30
C ILE A 160 -4.03 13.14 -4.50
N ALA A 161 -4.55 13.00 -5.73
CA ALA A 161 -5.51 11.97 -6.09
C ALA A 161 -4.87 10.56 -6.09
N VAL A 162 -4.79 9.98 -4.89
CA VAL A 162 -4.37 8.60 -4.60
C VAL A 162 -5.45 7.94 -3.74
N PRO A 163 -5.53 6.60 -3.66
CA PRO A 163 -6.45 5.92 -2.75
C PRO A 163 -6.15 6.30 -1.31
N TYR A 164 -7.17 6.58 -0.50
CA TYR A 164 -6.99 6.79 0.93
C TYR A 164 -6.39 5.52 1.59
N PRO A 165 -5.23 5.61 2.27
CA PRO A 165 -4.64 4.47 2.94
C PRO A 165 -5.33 4.25 4.30
N ILE A 166 -6.15 3.21 4.41
CA ILE A 166 -6.98 2.96 5.60
C ILE A 166 -6.10 2.50 6.76
N GLN A 167 -5.31 1.46 6.52
CA GLN A 167 -4.40 0.90 7.52
C GLN A 167 -3.30 0.03 6.90
N ALA A 168 -2.21 -0.20 7.65
CA ALA A 168 -1.18 -1.16 7.32
C ALA A 168 -0.89 -2.11 8.50
N ALA A 169 -0.77 -3.40 8.20
CA ALA A 169 -0.45 -4.45 9.17
C ALA A 169 0.45 -5.50 8.52
N GLY A 170 1.67 -5.67 9.04
CA GLY A 170 2.64 -6.62 8.48
C GLY A 170 2.97 -6.34 7.01
N THR A 171 2.59 -7.27 6.13
CA THR A 171 2.78 -7.19 4.67
C THR A 171 1.50 -6.81 3.92
N GLU A 172 0.47 -6.34 4.61
CA GLU A 172 -0.82 -5.95 4.04
C GLU A 172 -1.05 -4.45 4.23
N ILE A 173 -1.58 -3.80 3.19
CA ILE A 173 -2.18 -2.47 3.26
C ILE A 173 -3.63 -2.58 2.84
N LEU A 174 -4.55 -2.03 3.65
CA LEU A 174 -5.92 -1.76 3.24
C LEU A 174 -6.00 -0.33 2.73
N VAL A 175 -6.52 -0.16 1.52
CA VAL A 175 -6.74 1.15 0.89
C VAL A 175 -8.19 1.30 0.43
N GLU A 176 -8.60 2.53 0.15
CA GLU A 176 -9.86 2.86 -0.53
C GLU A 176 -10.06 1.95 -1.74
N PHE A 177 -11.21 1.27 -1.77
CA PHE A 177 -11.66 0.60 -2.97
C PHE A 177 -12.31 1.64 -3.89
N LEU A 178 -11.76 1.78 -5.10
CA LEU A 178 -12.29 2.65 -6.14
C LEU A 178 -13.16 1.81 -7.06
N GLY A 179 -14.45 2.10 -7.12
CA GLY A 179 -15.43 1.29 -7.83
C GLY A 179 -16.82 1.37 -7.22
N THR A 180 -17.71 0.51 -7.70
CA THR A 180 -19.12 0.54 -7.32
C THR A 180 -19.41 -0.29 -6.06
N PRO A 181 -20.51 0.00 -5.34
CA PRO A 181 -20.88 -0.72 -4.11
C PRO A 181 -21.15 -2.23 -4.28
N ASP A 182 -21.34 -2.71 -5.51
CA ASP A 182 -21.49 -4.13 -5.83
C ASP A 182 -20.15 -4.89 -5.92
N GLY A 183 -19.02 -4.19 -5.71
CA GLY A 183 -17.68 -4.75 -5.77
C GLY A 183 -17.03 -4.70 -7.16
N THR A 184 -17.65 -4.06 -8.14
CA THR A 184 -17.02 -3.85 -9.45
C THR A 184 -15.98 -2.73 -9.37
N ALA A 185 -14.71 -3.07 -9.62
CA ALA A 185 -13.61 -2.11 -9.57
C ALA A 185 -13.72 -1.05 -10.69
N ALA A 186 -13.31 0.17 -10.38
CA ALA A 186 -13.23 1.26 -11.34
C ALA A 186 -12.32 0.86 -12.54
N PRO A 187 -12.68 1.27 -13.76
CA PRO A 187 -11.89 0.96 -14.94
C PRO A 187 -10.53 1.69 -14.89
N ARG A 188 -9.51 1.04 -15.48
CA ARG A 188 -8.25 1.73 -15.77
C ARG A 188 -8.44 2.69 -16.93
N LEU A 189 -7.70 3.79 -16.91
CA LEU A 189 -7.69 4.75 -18.02
C LEU A 189 -7.42 4.05 -19.38
N ALA A 190 -6.53 3.07 -19.42
CA ALA A 190 -6.22 2.28 -20.61
C ALA A 190 -7.45 1.59 -21.24
N GLN A 191 -8.43 1.20 -20.42
CA GLN A 191 -9.65 0.51 -20.83
C GLN A 191 -10.71 1.47 -21.35
N LEU A 192 -10.65 2.75 -20.97
CA LEU A 192 -11.63 3.76 -21.34
C LEU A 192 -11.47 4.23 -22.79
N ARG A 193 -12.53 4.87 -23.29
CA ARG A 193 -12.58 5.63 -24.53
C ARG A 193 -13.32 6.94 -24.22
N PRO A 194 -12.67 7.86 -23.46
CA PRO A 194 -13.31 9.10 -23.06
C PRO A 194 -13.65 9.93 -24.31
N ASP A 195 -14.72 10.71 -24.21
CA ASP A 195 -15.01 11.73 -25.20
C ASP A 195 -14.01 12.90 -25.11
N PRO A 196 -14.00 13.86 -26.06
CA PRO A 196 -13.03 14.93 -26.06
C PRO A 196 -13.02 15.80 -24.78
N ASP A 197 -14.19 16.06 -24.19
CA ASP A 197 -14.31 16.92 -23.01
C ASP A 197 -13.79 16.16 -21.78
N GLU A 198 -14.22 14.91 -21.60
CA GLU A 198 -13.72 14.04 -20.53
C GLU A 198 -12.20 13.81 -20.65
N LEU A 199 -11.68 13.66 -21.86
CA LEU A 199 -10.23 13.49 -22.09
C LEU A 199 -9.44 14.73 -21.63
N CYS A 200 -9.96 15.94 -21.87
CA CYS A 200 -9.35 17.18 -21.40
C CYS A 200 -9.39 17.28 -19.88
N ASP A 201 -10.53 16.95 -19.26
CA ASP A 201 -10.69 16.96 -17.81
C ASP A 201 -9.75 15.96 -17.12
N LEU A 202 -9.65 14.74 -17.65
CA LEU A 202 -8.71 13.73 -17.14
C LEU A 202 -7.25 14.16 -17.32
N TRP A 203 -6.93 14.89 -18.39
CA TRP A 203 -5.59 15.45 -18.57
C TRP A 203 -5.26 16.47 -17.48
N HIS A 204 -6.16 17.42 -17.19
CA HIS A 204 -5.95 18.41 -16.13
C HIS A 204 -5.79 17.75 -14.76
N GLN A 205 -6.64 16.77 -14.42
CA GLN A 205 -6.53 16.01 -13.19
C GLN A 205 -5.19 15.27 -13.08
N LEU A 206 -4.71 14.68 -14.19
CA LEU A 206 -3.38 14.05 -14.23
C LEU A 206 -2.27 15.08 -13.96
N VAL A 207 -2.30 16.24 -14.63
CA VAL A 207 -1.31 17.31 -14.45
C VAL A 207 -1.25 17.74 -12.99
N ASP A 208 -2.39 17.98 -12.36
CA ASP A 208 -2.48 18.37 -10.93
C ASP A 208 -1.88 17.30 -10.02
N ALA A 209 -2.17 16.02 -10.28
CA ALA A 209 -1.65 14.91 -9.52
C ALA A 209 -0.12 14.76 -9.69
N LEU A 210 0.41 14.94 -10.90
CA LEU A 210 1.85 14.89 -11.17
C LEU A 210 2.60 16.09 -10.58
N LEU A 211 2.03 17.28 -10.62
CA LEU A 211 2.56 18.46 -9.92
C LEU A 211 2.60 18.22 -8.41
N GLY A 212 1.59 17.55 -7.86
CA GLY A 212 1.58 17.06 -6.48
C GLY A 212 2.77 16.16 -6.16
N LEU A 213 3.01 15.12 -6.97
CA LEU A 213 4.20 14.28 -6.82
C LEU A 213 5.50 15.10 -6.91
N ALA A 214 5.59 16.01 -7.86
CA ALA A 214 6.76 16.84 -8.08
C ALA A 214 7.06 17.78 -6.88
N ARG A 215 6.04 18.34 -6.21
CA ARG A 215 6.20 19.10 -4.95
C ARG A 215 6.86 18.30 -3.85
N HIS A 216 6.68 16.98 -3.87
CA HIS A 216 7.33 16.07 -2.93
C HIS A 216 8.72 15.61 -3.37
N GLY A 217 9.22 16.08 -4.52
CA GLY A 217 10.44 15.62 -5.16
C GLY A 217 10.29 14.21 -5.76
N LEU A 218 9.07 13.79 -6.09
CA LEU A 218 8.77 12.43 -6.52
C LEU A 218 8.31 12.38 -7.98
N THR A 219 8.61 11.26 -8.64
CA THR A 219 7.91 10.80 -9.84
C THR A 219 7.37 9.40 -9.59
N HIS A 220 6.34 9.00 -10.33
CA HIS A 220 5.69 7.70 -10.15
C HIS A 220 6.67 6.52 -10.34
N GLY A 221 7.60 6.61 -11.29
CA GLY A 221 8.61 5.61 -11.56
C GLY A 221 8.18 4.45 -12.47
N ASP A 222 6.90 4.38 -12.87
CA ASP A 222 6.38 3.50 -13.93
C ASP A 222 5.00 3.98 -14.44
N LEU A 223 4.81 5.29 -14.62
CA LEU A 223 3.50 5.83 -14.99
C LEU A 223 3.05 5.32 -16.36
N SER A 224 1.79 4.90 -16.44
CA SER A 224 1.09 4.57 -17.68
C SER A 224 -0.42 4.60 -17.44
N ALA A 225 -1.21 4.57 -18.52
CA ALA A 225 -2.67 4.49 -18.44
C ALA A 225 -3.19 3.21 -17.72
N TYR A 226 -2.31 2.24 -17.43
CA TYR A 226 -2.65 1.04 -16.65
C TYR A 226 -2.54 1.24 -15.13
N ASN A 227 -1.89 2.32 -14.69
CA ASN A 227 -1.67 2.69 -13.28
C ASN A 227 -2.53 3.90 -12.87
N LEU A 228 -3.57 4.17 -13.65
CA LEU A 228 -4.57 5.21 -13.43
C LEU A 228 -5.94 4.54 -13.43
N LEU A 229 -6.70 4.74 -12.36
CA LEU A 229 -8.13 4.40 -12.31
C LEU A 229 -8.94 5.67 -12.56
N VAL A 230 -10.12 5.51 -13.14
CA VAL A 230 -11.10 6.60 -13.25
C VAL A 230 -12.38 6.13 -12.59
N ASP A 231 -12.72 6.76 -11.47
CA ASP A 231 -13.89 6.45 -10.66
C ASP A 231 -14.84 7.64 -10.69
N ASP A 232 -16.01 7.48 -11.32
CA ASP A 232 -16.99 8.56 -11.53
C ASP A 232 -16.37 9.87 -12.06
N GLY A 233 -15.54 9.75 -13.11
CA GLY A 233 -14.81 10.88 -13.72
C GLY A 233 -13.58 11.38 -12.93
N ARG A 234 -13.32 10.84 -11.73
CA ARG A 234 -12.13 11.16 -10.92
C ARG A 234 -10.95 10.27 -11.30
N LEU A 235 -9.87 10.87 -11.78
CA LEU A 235 -8.62 10.18 -12.06
C LEU A 235 -7.83 9.96 -10.77
N VAL A 236 -7.41 8.73 -10.51
CA VAL A 236 -6.67 8.35 -9.31
C VAL A 236 -5.40 7.56 -9.66
N LEU A 237 -4.25 8.01 -9.13
CA LEU A 237 -2.96 7.34 -9.25
C LEU A 237 -2.93 6.11 -8.34
N ILE A 238 -2.62 4.95 -8.89
CA ILE A 238 -2.47 3.70 -8.14
C ILE A 238 -1.08 3.09 -8.35
N ASP A 239 -0.74 2.10 -7.51
CA ASP A 239 0.52 1.36 -7.61
C ASP A 239 1.75 2.27 -7.43
N LEU A 240 1.82 2.91 -6.26
CA LEU A 240 2.89 3.81 -5.84
C LEU A 240 4.10 3.16 -5.12
N PRO A 241 4.31 1.82 -5.02
CA PRO A 241 5.52 1.34 -4.37
C PRO A 241 6.76 1.84 -5.13
N GLN A 242 6.64 2.07 -6.45
CA GLN A 242 7.75 2.45 -7.33
C GLN A 242 8.08 3.95 -7.35
N VAL A 243 7.49 4.79 -6.47
CA VAL A 243 7.83 6.23 -6.46
C VAL A 243 9.35 6.44 -6.32
N VAL A 244 9.88 7.30 -7.19
CA VAL A 244 11.31 7.60 -7.28
C VAL A 244 11.54 9.02 -6.80
N ASP A 245 12.49 9.17 -5.88
CA ASP A 245 13.05 10.47 -5.51
C ASP A 245 13.80 11.05 -6.72
N VAL A 246 13.24 12.09 -7.34
CA VAL A 246 13.75 12.69 -8.57
C VAL A 246 15.11 13.36 -8.33
N VAL A 247 15.31 13.91 -7.13
CA VAL A 247 16.52 14.67 -6.78
C VAL A 247 17.59 13.76 -6.17
N GLY A 248 17.17 12.82 -5.32
CA GLY A 248 18.05 11.90 -4.61
C GLY A 248 18.50 10.68 -5.43
N ASN A 249 17.84 10.38 -6.56
CA ASN A 249 18.23 9.29 -7.46
C ASN A 249 18.98 9.84 -8.68
N PRO A 250 20.20 9.34 -9.01
CA PRO A 250 20.92 9.75 -10.22
C PRO A 250 20.14 9.54 -11.52
N GLN A 251 19.20 8.59 -11.55
CA GLN A 251 18.33 8.31 -12.69
C GLN A 251 16.93 8.94 -12.56
N GLY A 252 16.68 9.71 -11.50
CA GLY A 252 15.40 10.32 -11.18
C GLY A 252 14.83 11.18 -12.32
N PRO A 253 15.62 12.09 -12.93
CA PRO A 253 15.18 12.89 -14.07
C PRO A 253 14.74 12.06 -15.29
N GLU A 254 15.40 10.94 -15.56
CA GLU A 254 15.05 10.03 -16.66
C GLU A 254 13.75 9.27 -16.36
N PHE A 255 13.52 8.88 -15.10
CA PHE A 255 12.24 8.30 -14.69
C PHE A 255 11.09 9.29 -14.90
N LEU A 256 11.27 10.55 -14.48
CA LEU A 256 10.28 11.62 -14.66
C LEU A 256 9.98 11.84 -16.15
N ALA A 257 11.01 12.01 -16.97
CA ALA A 257 10.86 12.21 -18.41
C ALA A 257 10.15 11.02 -19.08
N ARG A 258 10.46 9.78 -18.67
CA ARG A 258 9.83 8.58 -19.21
C ARG A 258 8.37 8.47 -18.83
N ASP A 259 8.03 8.77 -17.59
CA ASP A 259 6.65 8.74 -17.09
C ASP A 259 5.78 9.72 -17.88
N VAL A 260 6.22 10.99 -17.97
CA VAL A 260 5.52 12.05 -18.72
C VAL A 260 5.38 11.70 -20.19
N ARG A 261 6.44 11.23 -20.84
CA ARG A 261 6.40 10.84 -22.25
C ARG A 261 5.38 9.73 -22.50
N ARG A 262 5.40 8.64 -21.71
CA ARG A 262 4.50 7.49 -21.90
C ARG A 262 3.05 7.87 -21.74
N ILE A 263 2.72 8.64 -20.71
CA ILE A 263 1.33 9.03 -20.47
C ILE A 263 0.88 10.08 -21.49
N GLY A 264 1.74 11.04 -21.85
CA GLY A 264 1.45 12.03 -22.88
C GLY A 264 1.25 11.42 -24.27
N GLU A 265 2.04 10.41 -24.65
CA GLU A 265 1.84 9.61 -25.87
C GLU A 265 0.45 8.95 -25.89
N TRP A 266 -0.02 8.44 -24.73
CA TRP A 266 -1.36 7.86 -24.62
C TRP A 266 -2.44 8.91 -24.84
N PHE A 267 -2.38 10.07 -24.18
CA PHE A 267 -3.39 11.15 -24.34
C PHE A 267 -3.41 11.72 -25.76
N THR A 268 -2.23 11.95 -26.34
CA THR A 268 -2.10 12.41 -27.74
C THR A 268 -2.72 11.40 -28.70
N ALA A 269 -2.47 10.10 -28.51
CA ALA A 269 -3.07 9.04 -29.33
C ALA A 269 -4.59 8.91 -29.16
N ARG A 270 -5.16 9.46 -28.08
CA ARG A 270 -6.62 9.57 -27.87
C ARG A 270 -7.23 10.86 -28.41
N GLY A 271 -6.43 11.73 -29.00
CA GLY A 271 -6.90 12.97 -29.61
C GLY A 271 -6.93 14.17 -28.68
N LEU A 272 -6.12 14.18 -27.61
CA LEU A 272 -5.97 15.37 -26.77
C LEU A 272 -5.48 16.55 -27.66
N PRO A 273 -6.19 17.69 -27.67
CA PRO A 273 -5.77 18.84 -28.47
C PRO A 273 -4.42 19.39 -27.99
N PRO A 274 -3.46 19.69 -28.89
CA PRO A 274 -2.16 20.22 -28.49
C PRO A 274 -2.21 21.54 -27.71
N GLU A 275 -3.29 22.31 -27.85
CA GLU A 275 -3.56 23.53 -27.09
C GLU A 275 -3.99 23.27 -25.64
N VAL A 276 -4.48 22.07 -25.33
CA VAL A 276 -4.85 21.65 -23.96
C VAL A 276 -3.63 21.10 -23.24
N GLY A 277 -2.82 20.28 -23.90
CA GLY A 277 -1.72 19.61 -23.23
C GLY A 277 -0.69 18.98 -24.15
N GLN A 278 0.58 19.12 -23.77
CA GLN A 278 1.71 18.49 -24.44
C GLN A 278 2.70 17.93 -23.41
N ALA A 279 3.21 16.73 -23.67
CA ALA A 279 4.13 16.03 -22.78
C ALA A 279 5.40 16.87 -22.48
N ASP A 280 5.96 17.53 -23.49
CA ASP A 280 7.18 18.32 -23.33
C ASP A 280 6.96 19.55 -22.45
N THR A 281 5.81 20.23 -22.60
CA THR A 281 5.45 21.37 -21.76
C THR A 281 5.27 20.93 -20.30
N LEU A 282 4.52 19.84 -20.08
CA LEU A 282 4.34 19.26 -18.76
C LEU A 282 5.67 18.84 -18.12
N LEU A 283 6.59 18.25 -18.88
CA LEU A 283 7.90 17.85 -18.36
C LEU A 283 8.72 19.07 -17.88
N VAL A 284 8.68 20.18 -18.61
CA VAL A 284 9.35 21.43 -18.20
C VAL A 284 8.77 21.95 -16.89
N GLU A 285 7.43 21.96 -16.77
CA GLU A 285 6.74 22.38 -15.55
C GLU A 285 7.11 21.50 -14.35
N LEU A 286 7.06 20.17 -14.51
CA LEU A 286 7.40 19.23 -13.44
C LEU A 286 8.86 19.33 -13.02
N ARG A 287 9.79 19.53 -13.97
CA ARG A 287 11.21 19.79 -13.66
C ARG A 287 11.39 21.06 -12.84
N ARG A 288 10.69 22.12 -13.19
CA ARG A 288 10.70 23.36 -12.41
C ARG A 288 10.17 23.14 -11.01
N GLU A 289 9.08 22.38 -10.87
CA GLU A 289 8.43 22.09 -9.58
C GLU A 289 9.34 21.28 -8.64
N VAL A 290 10.10 20.31 -9.15
CA VAL A 290 11.11 19.57 -8.35
C VAL A 290 12.38 20.39 -8.07
N GLY A 291 12.47 21.64 -8.53
CA GLY A 291 13.65 22.50 -8.35
C GLY A 291 14.82 22.22 -9.30
N MET A 292 14.58 21.50 -10.40
CA MET A 292 15.57 21.31 -11.46
C MET A 292 15.57 22.52 -12.38
N HIS A 293 16.49 23.45 -12.13
CA HIS A 293 16.72 24.60 -13.01
C HIS A 293 17.80 24.22 -14.04
N GLY A 294 17.38 23.99 -15.29
CA GLY A 294 18.31 23.69 -16.39
C GLY A 294 17.61 23.78 -17.74
N ASP A 295 18.12 24.66 -18.60
CA ASP A 295 17.67 24.85 -19.98
C ASP A 295 18.11 23.64 -20.83
N PRO A 296 17.20 22.91 -21.51
CA PRO A 296 17.59 21.75 -22.34
C PRO A 296 18.52 22.10 -23.51
N ALA A 297 18.79 23.39 -23.76
CA ALA A 297 19.61 23.87 -24.86
C ALA A 297 21.14 23.93 -24.60
N THR A 298 21.65 23.64 -23.40
CA THR A 298 23.07 23.88 -23.07
C THR A 298 23.89 22.60 -22.84
N SER A 299 23.69 21.58 -23.67
CA SER A 299 24.53 20.36 -23.65
C SER A 299 24.80 19.83 -25.06
N GLN A 300 25.29 20.70 -25.94
CA GLN A 300 26.10 20.34 -27.09
C GLN A 300 27.12 21.47 -27.33
N GLU A 301 28.25 21.40 -26.64
CA GLU A 301 29.55 21.91 -27.11
C GLU A 301 30.63 20.89 -26.73
#